data_AF-G7KZT4-F1
#
_entry.id   AF-G7KZT4-F1
#
_cell.length_a   1.000
_cell.length_b   1.000
_cell.length_c   1.000
_cell.angle_alpha   90.00
_cell.angle_beta   90.00
_cell.angle_gamma   90.00
#
_symmetry.space_group_name_H-M   'P 1'
#
loop_
_entity.id
_entity.type
_entity.pdbx_description
1 polymer ?
#
loop_
_entity_poly.entity_id
_entity_poly.type
_entity_poly.pdbx_seq_one_letter_code
_entity_poly.pdbx_strand_id
1 'polypeptide(L)'
;MDLDDMNIKIMRNTLYKAYLEDFYRFCQKLGGATAEIMSDLLAFEADRRAVNITITCCLCFPSFNLCFLGWFVLLWKNALLINPSLISYRMERVRCLTRKEIYEEEVKKNCLAFEQQFHYVVFFAYMRLREQEIRNLMWISECVAQHQKSRVHDSVVFIF
;
A
#
# COMPACT_ATOMS: atom_id res chain seq x y z
N MET A 1 -2.76 -4.57 29.00
CA MET A 1 -2.72 -5.76 28.13
C MET A 1 -2.08 -5.34 26.81
N ASP A 2 -0.83 -4.87 26.83
CA ASP A 2 -0.32 -3.98 25.75
C ASP A 2 0.99 -4.47 25.11
N LEU A 3 1.67 -5.45 25.72
CA LEU A 3 2.89 -6.01 25.14
C LEU A 3 2.58 -6.93 23.95
N ASP A 4 1.53 -7.75 24.04
CA ASP A 4 1.21 -8.74 23.01
C ASP A 4 0.67 -8.10 21.73
N ASP A 5 -0.20 -7.08 21.82
CA ASP A 5 -0.73 -6.38 20.64
C ASP A 5 0.34 -5.61 19.88
N MET A 6 1.31 -5.02 20.59
CA MET A 6 2.45 -4.36 19.95
C MET A 6 3.39 -5.38 19.32
N ASN A 7 3.67 -6.49 20.00
CA ASN A 7 4.46 -7.58 19.46
C ASN A 7 3.83 -8.19 18.19
N ILE A 8 2.51 -8.40 18.17
CA ILE A 8 1.77 -8.89 17.00
C ILE A 8 1.88 -7.92 15.82
N LYS A 9 1.76 -6.61 16.06
CA LYS A 9 1.92 -5.59 15.00
C LYS A 9 3.34 -5.60 14.43
N ILE A 10 4.36 -5.70 15.29
CA ILE A 10 5.76 -5.78 14.87
C ILE A 10 5.98 -7.06 14.05
N MET A 11 5.54 -8.22 14.53
CA MET A 11 5.64 -9.50 13.82
C MET A 11 4.99 -9.43 12.44
N ARG A 12 3.76 -8.93 12.35
CA ARG A 12 3.05 -8.73 11.07
C ARG A 12 3.81 -7.80 10.13
N ASN A 13 4.44 -6.76 10.67
CA ASN A 13 5.22 -5.82 9.88
C ASN A 13 6.49 -6.45 9.31
N THR A 14 7.20 -7.22 10.13
CA THR A 14 8.39 -7.98 9.74
C THR A 14 8.08 -9.06 8.71
N LEU A 15 7.02 -9.87 8.92
CA LEU A 15 6.65 -10.95 8.00
C LEU A 15 6.29 -10.41 6.61
N TYR A 16 5.43 -9.40 6.57
CA TYR A 16 5.00 -8.82 5.29
C TYR A 16 6.15 -8.10 4.58
N LYS A 17 7.12 -7.58 5.33
CA LYS A 17 8.36 -7.02 4.76
C LYS A 17 9.14 -8.11 4.02
N ALA A 18 9.40 -9.24 4.68
CA ALA A 18 10.10 -10.38 4.07
C ALA A 18 9.32 -10.92 2.85
N TYR A 19 8.00 -11.02 2.96
CA TYR A 19 7.13 -11.41 1.85
C TYR A 19 7.30 -10.52 0.62
N LEU A 20 7.26 -9.19 0.78
CA LEU A 20 7.42 -8.28 -0.36
C LEU A 20 8.78 -8.41 -1.04
N GLU A 21 9.86 -8.58 -0.26
CA GLU A 21 11.21 -8.79 -0.81
C GLU A 21 11.31 -10.09 -1.62
N ASP A 22 10.80 -11.19 -1.07
CA ASP A 22 10.85 -12.49 -1.73
C ASP A 22 9.95 -12.53 -2.96
N PHE A 23 8.77 -11.90 -2.90
CA PHE A 23 7.87 -11.81 -4.03
C PHE A 23 8.45 -10.93 -5.16
N TYR A 24 9.11 -9.83 -4.82
CA TYR A 24 9.84 -9.02 -5.80
C TYR A 24 10.94 -9.83 -6.49
N ARG A 25 11.76 -10.56 -5.73
CA ARG A 25 12.80 -11.45 -6.29
C ARG A 25 12.22 -12.55 -7.17
N PHE A 26 11.06 -13.09 -6.79
CA PHE A 26 10.33 -14.06 -7.62
C PHE A 26 9.90 -13.45 -8.95
N CYS A 27 9.34 -12.24 -8.94
CA CYS A 27 8.93 -11.55 -10.16
C CYS A 27 10.11 -11.23 -11.08
N GLN A 28 11.25 -10.85 -10.51
CA GLN A 28 12.50 -10.64 -11.28
C GLN A 28 12.99 -11.93 -11.96
N LYS A 29 12.79 -13.10 -11.34
CA LYS A 29 13.10 -14.40 -11.98
C LYS A 29 12.18 -14.74 -13.14
N LEU A 30 10.90 -14.34 -13.08
CA LEU A 30 9.95 -14.54 -14.18
C LEU A 30 10.29 -13.68 -15.41
N GLY A 31 10.82 -12.47 -15.18
CA GLY A 31 11.22 -11.55 -16.25
C GLY A 31 10.05 -11.03 -17.10
N GLY A 32 10.40 -10.39 -18.21
CA GLY A 32 9.45 -9.83 -19.19
C GLY A 32 8.55 -8.72 -18.62
N ALA A 33 7.40 -8.52 -19.25
CA ALA A 33 6.40 -7.52 -18.84
C ALA A 33 5.87 -7.77 -17.42
N THR A 34 5.84 -9.02 -16.97
CA THR A 34 5.41 -9.36 -15.60
C THR A 34 6.34 -8.73 -14.57
N ALA A 35 7.66 -8.82 -14.77
CA ALA A 35 8.63 -8.25 -13.85
C ALA A 35 8.55 -6.72 -13.82
N GLU A 36 8.42 -6.07 -14.98
CA GLU A 36 8.39 -4.61 -15.09
C GLU A 36 7.16 -4.01 -14.39
N ILE A 37 5.96 -4.46 -14.75
CA ILE A 37 4.72 -3.91 -14.19
C ILE A 37 4.59 -4.27 -12.70
N MET A 38 4.90 -5.53 -12.32
CA MET A 38 4.77 -5.95 -10.94
C MET A 38 5.76 -5.21 -10.03
N SER A 39 6.97 -4.92 -10.51
CA SER A 39 7.94 -4.14 -9.75
C SER A 39 7.41 -2.76 -9.41
N ASP A 40 6.72 -2.09 -10.35
CA ASP A 40 6.13 -0.79 -10.08
C ASP A 40 4.95 -0.85 -9.10
N LEU A 41 4.09 -1.87 -9.23
CA LEU A 41 2.98 -2.10 -8.30
C LEU A 41 3.46 -2.41 -6.88
N LEU A 42 4.49 -3.27 -6.73
CA LEU A 42 5.07 -3.61 -5.44
C LEU A 42 5.80 -2.44 -4.80
N ALA A 43 6.46 -1.60 -5.60
CA ALA A 43 7.06 -0.35 -5.12
C ALA A 43 5.99 0.58 -4.53
N PHE A 44 4.86 0.74 -5.22
CA PHE A 44 3.75 1.55 -4.73
C PHE A 44 3.12 0.97 -3.45
N GLU A 45 2.99 -0.35 -3.35
CA GLU A 45 2.48 -1.01 -2.14
C GLU A 45 3.41 -0.79 -0.94
N ALA A 46 4.72 -0.84 -1.15
CA ALA A 46 5.71 -0.54 -0.12
C ALA A 46 5.62 0.93 0.35
N ASP A 47 5.48 1.88 -0.60
CA ASP A 47 5.33 3.31 -0.29
C ASP A 47 4.06 3.59 0.51
N ARG A 48 2.92 3.03 0.07
CA ARG A 48 1.63 3.12 0.79
C ARG A 48 1.74 2.61 2.21
N ARG A 49 2.44 1.49 2.40
CA ARG A 49 2.65 0.90 3.71
C ARG A 49 3.53 1.78 4.60
N ALA A 50 4.60 2.33 4.04
CA ALA A 50 5.48 3.25 4.76
C ALA A 50 4.70 4.46 5.28
N VAL A 51 3.88 5.10 4.41
CA VAL A 51 3.03 6.24 4.79
C VAL A 51 2.03 5.87 5.89
N ASN A 52 1.34 4.74 5.76
CA ASN A 52 0.36 4.29 6.77
C ASN A 52 1.01 4.03 8.14
N ILE A 53 2.21 3.44 8.14
CA ILE A 53 2.98 3.21 9.37
C ILE A 53 3.41 4.54 9.96
N THR A 54 3.95 5.46 9.14
CA THR A 54 4.37 6.80 9.59
C THR A 54 3.21 7.58 10.22
N ILE A 55 2.04 7.62 9.58
CA ILE A 55 0.85 8.31 10.14
C ILE A 55 0.45 7.68 11.48
N THR A 56 0.39 6.34 11.54
CA THR A 56 0.03 5.62 12.76
C THR A 56 1.04 5.88 13.89
N CYS A 57 2.33 5.95 13.56
CA CYS A 57 3.40 6.21 14.52
C CYS A 57 3.37 7.64 15.06
N CYS A 58 3.16 8.63 14.18
CA CYS A 58 3.04 10.04 14.57
C CYS A 58 1.84 10.28 15.51
N LEU A 59 0.72 9.57 15.30
CA LEU A 59 -0.45 9.68 16.17
C LEU A 59 -0.26 9.02 17.55
N CYS A 60 0.62 8.01 17.65
CA CYS A 60 0.81 7.25 18.88
C CYS A 60 1.92 7.83 19.80
N PHE A 61 2.87 8.60 19.26
CA PHE A 61 4.00 9.14 20.02
C PHE A 61 4.35 10.59 19.62
N PRO A 62 3.70 11.62 20.19
CA PRO A 62 3.98 13.01 19.86
C PRO A 62 5.34 13.54 20.38
N SER A 63 6.07 12.77 21.21
CA SER A 63 7.23 13.28 21.98
C SER A 63 8.58 12.62 21.68
N PHE A 64 8.67 11.59 20.82
CA PHE A 64 9.91 10.85 20.62
C PHE A 64 10.39 10.86 19.15
N ASN A 65 11.34 11.75 18.85
CA ASN A 65 12.03 11.85 17.57
C ASN A 65 12.91 10.63 17.21
N LEU A 66 13.12 9.65 18.11
CA LEU A 66 13.98 8.49 17.86
C LEU A 66 13.30 7.26 17.21
N CYS A 67 11.97 7.10 17.29
CA CYS A 67 11.29 6.01 16.55
C CYS A 67 11.37 6.22 15.02
N PHE A 68 11.56 7.47 14.60
CA PHE A 68 11.79 7.87 13.20
C PHE A 68 13.11 7.37 12.62
N LEU A 69 14.04 6.83 13.39
CA LEU A 69 15.30 6.30 12.85
C LEU A 69 15.29 4.77 12.80
N GLY A 70 14.79 4.10 13.85
CA GLY A 70 14.75 2.63 13.89
C GLY A 70 13.80 2.02 12.85
N TRP A 71 12.59 2.57 12.72
CA TRP A 71 11.60 2.03 11.78
C TRP A 71 11.85 2.48 10.35
N PHE A 72 12.41 3.69 10.20
CA PHE A 72 12.84 4.25 8.92
C PHE A 72 14.01 3.45 8.35
N VAL A 73 14.99 3.03 9.16
CA VAL A 73 16.05 2.11 8.70
C VAL A 73 15.50 0.73 8.33
N LEU A 74 14.48 0.22 9.04
CA LEU A 74 13.87 -1.08 8.75
C LEU A 74 12.95 -1.09 7.51
N LEU A 75 12.18 -0.02 7.26
CA LEU A 75 11.32 0.14 6.08
C LEU A 75 12.11 0.61 4.85
N TRP A 76 13.02 1.57 5.02
CA TRP A 76 13.72 2.23 3.91
C TRP A 76 14.86 1.38 3.34
N LYS A 77 15.51 0.51 4.13
CA LYS A 77 16.52 -0.41 3.59
C LYS A 77 15.99 -1.35 2.49
N ASN A 78 14.68 -1.58 2.44
CA ASN A 78 14.07 -2.43 1.40
C ASN A 78 13.54 -1.66 0.20
N ALA A 79 13.07 -0.43 0.44
CA ALA A 79 12.73 0.49 -0.63
C ALA A 79 13.96 0.65 -1.56
N LEU A 80 15.16 0.77 -0.98
CA LEU A 80 16.44 0.81 -1.70
C LEU A 80 16.74 -0.41 -2.61
N LEU A 81 16.12 -1.57 -2.39
CA LEU A 81 16.32 -2.78 -3.22
C LEU A 81 15.41 -2.84 -4.45
N ILE A 82 14.30 -2.10 -4.45
CA ILE A 82 13.25 -2.17 -5.50
C ILE A 82 13.41 -1.07 -6.55
N ASN A 83 13.87 0.14 -6.17
CA ASN A 83 14.50 1.13 -7.07
C ASN A 83 14.91 2.40 -6.28
N PRO A 84 16.19 2.58 -5.91
CA PRO A 84 16.59 3.63 -4.96
C PRO A 84 16.44 5.07 -5.50
N SER A 85 16.45 5.27 -6.82
CA SER A 85 16.36 6.60 -7.46
C SER A 85 14.94 7.17 -7.53
N LEU A 86 13.91 6.33 -7.59
CA LEU A 86 12.52 6.76 -7.78
C LEU A 86 11.76 7.00 -6.46
N ILE A 87 12.25 6.45 -5.35
CA ILE A 87 11.52 6.42 -4.08
C ILE A 87 11.58 7.77 -3.35
N SER A 88 12.71 8.47 -3.41
CA SER A 88 12.80 9.84 -2.86
C SER A 88 11.80 10.78 -3.54
N TYR A 89 11.68 10.70 -4.88
CA TYR A 89 10.77 11.53 -5.67
C TYR A 89 9.30 11.09 -5.60
N ARG A 90 9.03 9.78 -5.46
CA ARG A 90 7.67 9.23 -5.29
C ARG A 90 7.15 9.45 -3.87
N MET A 91 7.99 9.36 -2.85
CA MET A 91 7.58 9.54 -1.46
C MET A 91 7.30 11.02 -1.13
N GLU A 92 8.01 11.97 -1.75
CA GLU A 92 7.65 13.40 -1.68
C GLU A 92 6.24 13.65 -2.27
N ARG A 93 5.93 13.01 -3.42
CA ARG A 93 4.59 13.06 -4.03
C ARG A 93 3.51 12.36 -3.21
N VAL A 94 3.80 11.23 -2.56
CA VAL A 94 2.80 10.49 -1.76
C VAL A 94 2.57 11.14 -0.39
N ARG A 95 3.55 11.87 0.15
CA ARG A 95 3.44 12.56 1.45
C ARG A 95 2.34 13.64 1.45
N CYS A 96 2.10 14.30 0.31
CA CYS A 96 1.04 15.31 0.20
C CYS A 96 -0.33 14.73 -0.18
N LEU A 97 -0.41 13.44 -0.52
CA LEU A 97 -1.67 12.79 -0.89
C LEU A 97 -2.43 12.33 0.35
N THR A 98 -3.72 12.65 0.36
CA THR A 98 -4.69 12.09 1.28
C THR A 98 -4.84 10.58 1.05
N ARG A 99 -5.35 9.87 2.06
CA ARG A 99 -5.61 8.42 1.96
C ARG A 99 -6.49 8.07 0.76
N LYS A 100 -7.45 8.93 0.42
CA LYS A 100 -8.35 8.75 -0.72
C LYS A 100 -7.57 8.76 -2.04
N GLU A 101 -6.75 9.79 -2.25
CA GLU A 101 -5.94 9.92 -3.47
C GLU A 101 -4.95 8.76 -3.63
N ILE A 102 -4.40 8.23 -2.52
CA ILE A 102 -3.55 7.04 -2.57
C ILE A 102 -4.32 5.82 -3.10
N TYR A 103 -5.57 5.61 -2.68
CA TYR A 103 -6.39 4.51 -3.19
C TYR A 103 -6.83 4.73 -4.64
N GLU A 104 -7.13 5.96 -5.04
CA GLU A 104 -7.43 6.30 -6.44
C GLU A 104 -6.24 6.00 -7.35
N GLU A 105 -5.02 6.38 -6.95
CA GLU A 105 -3.81 6.05 -7.69
C GLU A 105 -3.51 4.54 -7.70
N GLU A 106 -3.80 3.83 -6.62
CA GLU A 106 -3.71 2.36 -6.55
C GLU A 106 -4.61 1.71 -7.60
N VAL A 107 -5.87 2.14 -7.66
CA VAL A 107 -6.86 1.63 -8.62
C VAL A 107 -6.42 1.94 -10.05
N LYS A 108 -5.99 3.18 -10.34
CA LYS A 108 -5.50 3.56 -11.68
C LYS A 108 -4.38 2.65 -12.15
N LYS A 109 -3.35 2.39 -11.33
CA LYS A 109 -2.24 1.50 -11.72
C LYS A 109 -2.67 0.06 -11.93
N ASN A 110 -3.58 -0.45 -11.08
CA ASN A 110 -4.13 -1.79 -11.26
C ASN A 110 -4.96 -1.88 -12.55
N CYS A 111 -5.71 -0.83 -12.91
CA CYS A 111 -6.44 -0.78 -14.18
C CYS A 111 -5.49 -0.75 -15.39
N LEU A 112 -4.40 0.04 -15.32
CA LEU A 112 -3.38 0.07 -16.37
C LEU A 112 -2.70 -1.28 -16.59
N ALA A 113 -2.61 -2.13 -15.56
CA ALA A 113 -2.10 -3.49 -15.71
C ALA A 113 -2.94 -4.32 -16.70
N PHE A 114 -4.23 -4.04 -16.87
CA PHE A 114 -5.08 -4.76 -17.84
C PHE A 114 -4.88 -4.33 -19.29
N GLU A 115 -4.19 -3.22 -19.55
CA GLU A 115 -3.93 -2.74 -20.92
C GLU A 115 -2.88 -3.59 -21.64
N GLN A 116 -1.93 -4.15 -20.89
CA GLN A 116 -0.93 -5.05 -21.45
C GLN A 116 -1.47 -6.49 -21.57
N GLN A 117 -0.87 -7.31 -22.43
CA GLN A 117 -1.27 -8.71 -22.60
C GLN A 117 -0.16 -9.67 -22.16
N PHE A 118 -0.51 -10.94 -21.92
CA PHE A 118 0.43 -12.04 -21.63
C PHE A 118 1.37 -11.85 -20.43
N HIS A 119 0.83 -11.37 -19.30
CA HIS A 119 1.59 -11.20 -18.07
C HIS A 119 0.76 -11.62 -16.85
N TYR A 120 1.40 -12.10 -15.78
CA TYR A 120 0.70 -12.65 -14.61
C TYR A 120 0.14 -11.58 -13.65
N VAL A 121 0.53 -10.32 -13.86
CA VAL A 121 0.08 -9.17 -13.04
C VAL A 121 -1.43 -8.97 -13.09
N VAL A 122 -2.11 -9.40 -14.16
CA VAL A 122 -3.59 -9.35 -14.25
C VAL A 122 -4.29 -10.03 -13.07
N PHE A 123 -3.74 -11.13 -12.55
CA PHE A 123 -4.32 -11.82 -11.40
C PHE A 123 -4.17 -11.01 -10.11
N PHE A 124 -3.00 -10.40 -9.92
CA PHE A 124 -2.73 -9.52 -8.79
C PHE A 124 -3.64 -8.28 -8.84
N ALA A 125 -3.71 -7.62 -10.00
CA ALA A 125 -4.56 -6.46 -10.21
C ALA A 125 -6.04 -6.80 -9.97
N TYR A 126 -6.51 -7.94 -10.46
CA TYR A 126 -7.88 -8.41 -10.21
C TYR A 126 -8.17 -8.57 -8.72
N MET A 127 -7.29 -9.25 -7.98
CA MET A 127 -7.48 -9.42 -6.53
C MET A 127 -7.52 -8.07 -5.81
N ARG A 128 -6.64 -7.12 -6.17
CA ARG A 128 -6.60 -5.77 -5.56
C ARG A 128 -7.84 -4.93 -5.86
N LEU A 129 -8.34 -4.99 -7.09
CA LEU A 129 -9.59 -4.29 -7.45
C LEU A 129 -10.79 -4.88 -6.69
N ARG A 130 -10.85 -6.21 -6.52
CA ARG A 130 -11.89 -6.85 -5.70
C ARG A 130 -11.80 -6.46 -4.22
N GLU A 131 -10.60 -6.36 -3.65
CA GLU A 131 -10.43 -5.83 -2.29
C GLU A 131 -10.93 -4.38 -2.15
N GLN A 132 -10.74 -3.54 -3.18
CA GLN A 132 -11.28 -2.18 -3.18
C GLN A 132 -12.81 -2.15 -3.31
N GLU A 133 -13.39 -3.04 -4.12
CA GLU A 133 -14.84 -3.17 -4.27
C GLU A 133 -15.51 -3.56 -2.94
N ILE A 134 -14.95 -4.55 -2.23
CA ILE A 134 -15.43 -4.95 -0.91
C ILE A 134 -15.36 -3.78 0.08
N ARG A 135 -14.27 -2.99 0.06
CA ARG A 135 -14.15 -1.79 0.90
C ARG A 135 -15.20 -0.72 0.58
N ASN A 136 -15.49 -0.50 -0.69
CA ASN A 136 -16.56 0.41 -1.11
C ASN A 136 -17.93 -0.09 -0.59
N LEU A 137 -18.22 -1.39 -0.72
CA LEU A 137 -19.47 -1.98 -0.23
C LEU A 137 -19.59 -1.88 1.29
N MET A 138 -18.51 -2.16 2.02
CA MET A 138 -18.49 -2.00 3.48
C MET A 138 -18.78 -0.55 3.87
N TRP A 139 -18.14 0.43 3.24
CA TRP A 139 -18.39 1.85 3.51
C TRP A 139 -19.85 2.26 3.24
N ILE A 140 -20.41 1.83 2.11
CA ILE A 140 -21.82 2.10 1.78
C ILE A 140 -22.73 1.47 2.84
N SER A 141 -22.44 0.23 3.25
CA SER A 141 -23.23 -0.47 4.28
C SER A 141 -23.21 0.26 5.63
N GLU A 142 -22.05 0.82 6.02
CA GLU A 142 -21.90 1.62 7.24
C GLU A 142 -22.69 2.93 7.14
N CYS A 143 -22.59 3.64 6.01
CA CYS A 143 -23.33 4.88 5.78
C CYS A 143 -24.85 4.66 5.80
N VAL A 144 -25.33 3.53 5.26
CA VAL A 144 -26.74 3.14 5.32
C VAL A 144 -27.15 2.81 6.76
N ALA A 145 -26.35 2.02 7.49
CA ALA A 145 -26.61 1.65 8.87
C ALA A 145 -26.63 2.85 9.83
N GLN A 146 -25.82 3.88 9.57
CA GLN A 146 -25.75 5.11 10.37
C GLN A 146 -26.72 6.22 9.90
N HIS A 147 -27.55 5.97 8.88
CA HIS A 147 -28.42 6.96 8.25
C HIS A 147 -27.70 8.22 7.71
N GLN A 148 -26.40 8.12 7.36
CA GLN A 148 -25.56 9.21 6.85
C GLN A 148 -25.37 9.11 5.32
N LYS A 149 -26.47 9.04 4.56
CA LYS A 149 -26.41 8.82 3.10
C LYS A 149 -25.70 9.92 2.31
N SER A 150 -25.62 11.14 2.85
CA SER A 150 -24.91 12.27 2.21
C SER A 150 -23.40 12.05 2.10
N ARG A 151 -22.82 11.21 2.95
CA ARG A 151 -21.37 10.97 3.06
C ARG A 151 -20.86 9.80 2.23
N VAL A 152 -21.74 9.16 1.45
CA VAL A 152 -21.38 7.99 0.64
C VAL A 152 -20.24 8.34 -0.33
N HIS A 153 -20.26 9.55 -0.92
CA HIS A 153 -19.25 9.99 -1.88
C HIS A 153 -17.89 10.35 -1.27
N ASP A 154 -17.79 10.47 0.07
CA ASP A 154 -16.56 10.90 0.74
C ASP A 154 -15.45 9.86 0.55
N SER A 155 -15.75 8.57 0.76
CA SER A 155 -14.75 7.50 0.81
C SER A 155 -14.83 6.46 -0.32
N VAL A 156 -15.87 6.50 -1.17
CA VAL A 156 -15.98 5.57 -2.30
C VAL A 156 -14.94 5.91 -3.36
N VAL A 157 -14.20 4.89 -3.80
CA VAL A 157 -13.22 5.00 -4.89
C VAL A 157 -13.77 4.27 -6.11
N PHE A 158 -14.02 4.99 -7.20
CA PHE A 158 -14.56 4.38 -8.42
C PHE A 158 -13.50 3.52 -9.13
N ILE A 159 -13.90 2.32 -9.52
CA ILE A 159 -13.07 1.34 -10.23
C ILE A 159 -13.27 1.45 -11.75
N PHE A 160 -14.35 2.11 -12.18
CA PHE A 160 -14.75 2.34 -13.58
C PHE A 160 -15.20 3.78 -13.77
#